data_AF-A0A9W6ZSZ7-F1
#
_entry.id   AF-A0A9W6ZSZ7-F1
#
_cell.length_a   1.000
_cell.length_b   1.000
_cell.length_c   1.000
_cell.angle_alpha   90.00
_cell.angle_beta   90.00
_cell.angle_gamma   90.00
#
_symmetry.space_group_name_H-M   'P 1'
#
loop_
_entity.id
_entity.type
_entity.pdbx_description
1 polymer ?
#
loop_
_entity_poly.entity_id
_entity_poly.type
_entity_poly.pdbx_seq_one_letter_code
_entity_poly.pdbx_strand_id
1 'polypeptide(L)'
;MLFFFKPHLDTAKVMLTQATNSYISWSIKREFKGLYVLFNNIEKIRKDVGDQDVPIHCPRTTFVRTLTKEVGTGVIKGQIEEIRKRMEKHFAETSDLSEVWEEMSSMLLSDYEGYSKLASQLYRYRFEVTTEELRRVLRGTGGDVSAIMRRRSGGDKTGGKSPSQSN
;
A
#
# COMPACT_ATOMS: atom_id res chain seq x y z
N MET A 1 28.50 4.12 -30.23
CA MET A 1 28.75 3.49 -28.91
C MET A 1 27.47 3.32 -28.06
N LEU A 2 26.53 4.27 -28.05
CA LEU A 2 25.27 4.18 -27.27
C LEU A 2 24.23 3.14 -27.76
N PHE A 3 24.31 2.70 -29.02
CA PHE A 3 23.34 1.74 -29.60
C PHE A 3 23.40 0.34 -28.99
N PHE A 4 24.56 -0.11 -28.52
CA PHE A 4 24.73 -1.45 -27.93
C PHE A 4 24.20 -1.55 -26.49
N PHE A 5 24.15 -0.44 -25.75
CA PHE A 5 23.70 -0.43 -24.35
C PHE A 5 22.19 -0.29 -24.18
N LYS A 6 21.50 0.24 -25.18
CA LYS A 6 20.05 0.49 -25.12
C LYS A 6 19.23 -0.78 -24.77
N PRO A 7 19.46 -1.96 -25.40
CA PRO A 7 18.74 -3.18 -25.03
C PRO A 7 18.99 -3.63 -23.58
N HIS A 8 20.21 -3.44 -23.08
CA HIS A 8 20.56 -3.77 -21.69
C HIS A 8 19.94 -2.81 -20.69
N LEU A 9 19.89 -1.51 -21.02
CA LEU A 9 19.20 -0.51 -20.21
C LEU A 9 17.69 -0.75 -20.16
N ASP A 10 17.08 -1.12 -21.28
CA ASP A 10 15.65 -1.43 -21.35
C ASP A 10 15.32 -2.69 -20.53
N THR A 11 16.17 -3.72 -20.62
CA THR A 11 16.03 -4.93 -19.80
C THR A 11 16.16 -4.62 -18.30
N ALA A 12 17.16 -3.82 -17.92
CA ALA A 12 17.37 -3.42 -16.53
C ALA A 12 16.18 -2.64 -15.96
N LYS A 13 15.57 -1.75 -16.77
CA LYS A 13 14.34 -1.03 -16.39
C LYS A 13 13.17 -1.97 -16.15
N VAL A 14 12.94 -2.93 -17.05
CA VAL A 14 11.86 -3.92 -16.89
C VAL A 14 12.05 -4.73 -15.60
N MET A 15 13.28 -5.18 -15.33
CA MET A 15 13.60 -5.92 -14.11
C MET A 15 13.38 -5.07 -12.85
N LEU A 16 13.78 -3.80 -12.88
CA LEU A 16 13.54 -2.87 -11.77
C LEU A 16 12.04 -2.69 -11.52
N THR A 17 11.25 -2.41 -12.56
CA THR A 17 9.79 -2.28 -12.45
C THR A 17 9.15 -3.56 -11.89
N GLN A 18 9.60 -4.74 -12.34
CA GLN A 18 9.10 -6.01 -11.82
C GLN A 18 9.45 -6.22 -10.35
N ALA A 19 10.67 -5.86 -9.94
CA ALA A 19 11.12 -5.94 -8.56
C ALA A 19 10.30 -4.98 -7.67
N THR A 20 10.10 -3.73 -8.11
CA THR A 20 9.29 -2.73 -7.41
C THR A 20 7.84 -3.20 -7.25
N ASN A 21 7.20 -3.68 -8.32
CA ASN A 21 5.84 -4.22 -8.27
C ASN A 21 5.73 -5.43 -7.32
N SER A 22 6.73 -6.30 -7.32
CA SER A 22 6.78 -7.46 -6.41
C SER A 22 6.90 -7.03 -4.95
N TYR A 23 7.75 -6.04 -4.67
CA TYR A 23 7.90 -5.46 -3.35
C TYR A 23 6.62 -4.77 -2.86
N ILE A 24 5.98 -3.98 -3.72
CA ILE A 24 4.71 -3.33 -3.44
C ILE A 24 3.65 -4.38 -3.12
N SER A 25 3.47 -5.37 -4.00
CA SER A 25 2.49 -6.45 -3.80
C SER A 25 2.74 -7.20 -2.50
N TRP A 26 4.01 -7.50 -2.18
CA TRP A 26 4.38 -8.13 -0.91
C TRP A 26 4.02 -7.24 0.29
N SER A 27 4.31 -5.94 0.23
CA SER A 27 4.03 -4.99 1.31
C SER A 27 2.53 -4.91 1.61
N ILE A 28 1.70 -4.81 0.58
CA ILE A 28 0.24 -4.74 0.75
C ILE A 28 -0.29 -6.09 1.27
N LYS A 29 0.10 -7.22 0.66
CA LYS A 29 -0.34 -8.56 1.09
C LYS A 29 0.06 -8.89 2.53
N ARG A 30 1.17 -8.35 2.99
CA ARG A 30 1.65 -8.55 4.37
C ARG A 30 0.68 -7.92 5.37
N GLU A 31 0.31 -6.66 5.17
CA GLU A 31 -0.56 -5.96 6.13
C GLU A 31 -2.04 -6.31 5.95
N PHE A 32 -2.50 -6.54 4.71
CA PHE A 32 -3.89 -6.89 4.37
C PHE A 32 -4.10 -8.40 4.15
N LYS A 33 -3.37 -9.25 4.88
CA LYS A 33 -3.32 -10.71 4.64
C LYS A 33 -4.70 -11.36 4.63
N GLY A 34 -5.56 -11.07 5.61
CA GLY A 34 -6.88 -11.68 5.71
C GLY A 34 -7.79 -11.30 4.53
N LEU A 35 -7.71 -10.03 4.11
CA LEU A 35 -8.43 -9.51 2.94
C LEU A 35 -8.01 -10.23 1.65
N TYR A 36 -6.70 -10.35 1.38
CA TYR A 36 -6.22 -11.07 0.20
C TYR A 36 -6.57 -12.55 0.21
N VAL A 37 -6.48 -13.21 1.36
CA VAL A 37 -6.85 -14.64 1.48
C VAL A 37 -8.34 -14.83 1.19
N LEU A 38 -9.20 -13.96 1.73
CA LEU A 38 -10.64 -14.00 1.49
C LEU A 38 -10.97 -13.87 -0.01
N PHE A 39 -10.46 -12.82 -0.66
CA PHE A 39 -10.79 -12.56 -2.07
C PHE A 39 -10.13 -13.55 -3.02
N ASN A 40 -8.92 -14.04 -2.73
CA ASN A 40 -8.31 -15.12 -3.50
C ASN A 40 -9.12 -16.42 -3.38
N ASN A 41 -9.68 -16.72 -2.20
CA ASN A 41 -10.57 -17.88 -2.03
C ASN A 41 -11.88 -17.69 -2.82
N ILE A 42 -12.48 -16.50 -2.77
CA ILE A 42 -13.66 -16.17 -3.57
C ILE A 42 -13.37 -16.32 -5.06
N GLU A 43 -12.26 -15.80 -5.56
CA GLU A 43 -11.89 -15.95 -6.97
C GLU A 43 -11.71 -17.40 -7.41
N LYS A 44 -11.17 -18.26 -6.54
CA LYS A 44 -11.07 -19.70 -6.81
C LYS A 44 -12.46 -20.33 -6.90
N ILE A 45 -13.31 -20.11 -5.90
CA ILE A 45 -14.69 -20.62 -5.90
C ILE A 45 -15.44 -20.15 -7.16
N ARG A 46 -15.31 -18.86 -7.53
CA ARG A 46 -15.92 -18.31 -8.75
C ARG A 46 -15.46 -19.03 -10.01
N LYS A 47 -14.19 -19.42 -10.11
CA LYS A 47 -13.67 -20.17 -11.26
C LYS A 47 -14.21 -21.60 -11.30
N ASP A 48 -14.41 -22.21 -10.13
CA ASP A 48 -14.79 -23.62 -10.03
C ASP A 48 -16.30 -23.84 -10.21
N VAL A 49 -17.13 -22.97 -9.61
CA VAL A 49 -18.61 -23.14 -9.56
C VAL A 49 -19.40 -21.95 -10.09
N GLY A 50 -18.75 -20.83 -10.45
CA GLY A 50 -19.42 -19.62 -10.91
C GLY A 50 -19.95 -18.73 -9.77
N ASP A 51 -20.44 -17.54 -10.14
CA ASP A 51 -20.77 -16.48 -9.18
C ASP A 51 -21.99 -16.80 -8.29
N GLN A 52 -22.97 -17.56 -8.79
CA GLN A 52 -24.22 -17.86 -8.08
C GLN A 52 -24.01 -18.77 -6.86
N ASP A 53 -23.03 -19.67 -6.93
CA ASP A 53 -22.77 -20.67 -5.89
C ASP A 53 -21.73 -20.19 -4.87
N VAL A 54 -21.09 -19.05 -5.08
CA VAL A 54 -20.11 -18.49 -4.13
C VAL A 54 -20.68 -18.34 -2.71
N PRO A 55 -21.92 -17.84 -2.49
CA PRO A 55 -22.48 -17.72 -1.15
C PRO A 55 -22.72 -19.07 -0.46
N ILE A 56 -22.77 -20.18 -1.20
CA ILE A 56 -22.89 -21.54 -0.67
C ILE A 56 -21.57 -21.98 -0.04
N HIS A 57 -20.46 -21.74 -0.74
CA HIS A 57 -19.11 -22.13 -0.30
C HIS A 57 -18.48 -21.12 0.67
N CYS A 58 -18.83 -19.84 0.55
CA CYS A 58 -18.41 -18.77 1.44
C CYS A 58 -19.65 -18.02 1.94
N PRO A 59 -20.26 -18.48 3.05
CA PRO A 59 -21.46 -17.87 3.60
C PRO A 59 -21.25 -16.38 3.92
N ARG A 60 -22.30 -15.58 3.70
CA ARG A 60 -22.28 -14.13 3.93
C ARG A 60 -21.84 -13.77 5.36
N THR A 61 -22.23 -14.56 6.35
CA THR A 61 -21.83 -14.36 7.76
C THR A 61 -20.31 -14.43 7.94
N THR A 62 -19.68 -15.44 7.35
CA THR A 62 -18.21 -15.59 7.35
C THR A 62 -17.54 -14.46 6.58
N PHE A 63 -18.09 -14.11 5.41
CA PHE A 63 -17.59 -13.02 4.57
C PHE A 63 -17.59 -11.67 5.30
N VAL A 64 -18.74 -11.26 5.84
CA VAL A 64 -18.90 -9.98 6.55
C VAL A 64 -18.03 -9.94 7.80
N ARG A 65 -17.99 -11.03 8.59
CA ARG A 65 -17.14 -11.10 9.78
C ARG A 65 -15.66 -10.88 9.46
N THR A 66 -15.17 -11.51 8.39
CA THR A 66 -13.78 -11.33 7.95
C THR A 66 -13.54 -9.91 7.47
N LEU A 67 -14.46 -9.34 6.67
CA LEU A 67 -14.33 -7.95 6.22
C LEU A 67 -14.31 -6.96 7.37
N THR A 68 -15.25 -7.03 8.31
CA THR A 68 -15.28 -6.10 9.45
C THR A 68 -13.99 -6.14 10.27
N LYS A 69 -13.36 -7.32 10.38
CA LYS A 69 -12.07 -7.47 11.06
C LYS A 69 -10.90 -6.85 10.29
N GLU A 70 -10.92 -6.90 8.95
CA GLU A 70 -9.77 -6.57 8.12
C GLU A 70 -9.87 -5.18 7.46
N VAL A 71 -11.06 -4.61 7.29
CA VAL A 71 -11.31 -3.33 6.59
C VAL A 71 -12.12 -2.31 7.41
N GLY A 72 -12.14 -2.46 8.73
CA GLY A 72 -12.66 -1.40 9.62
C GLY A 72 -11.80 -0.12 9.54
N THR A 73 -12.41 1.04 9.75
CA THR A 73 -11.76 2.35 9.59
C THR A 73 -10.43 2.48 10.35
N GLY A 74 -10.39 2.05 11.62
CA GLY A 74 -9.16 2.07 12.42
C GLY A 74 -8.10 1.07 11.96
N VAL A 75 -8.53 -0.06 11.40
CA VAL A 75 -7.64 -1.13 10.93
C VAL A 75 -6.94 -0.72 9.64
N ILE A 76 -7.68 -0.19 8.67
CA ILE A 76 -7.12 0.30 7.40
C ILE A 76 -6.06 1.36 7.65
N LYS A 77 -6.37 2.35 8.50
CA LYS A 77 -5.42 3.41 8.83
C LYS A 77 -4.14 2.85 9.46
N GLY A 78 -4.27 1.96 10.44
CA GLY A 78 -3.13 1.31 11.08
C GLY A 78 -2.28 0.48 10.11
N GLN A 79 -2.91 -0.31 9.24
CA GLN A 79 -2.20 -1.09 8.22
C GLN A 79 -1.42 -0.21 7.24
N ILE A 80 -2.03 0.89 6.76
CA ILE A 80 -1.38 1.85 5.86
C ILE A 80 -0.18 2.52 6.54
N GLU A 81 -0.32 2.92 7.81
CA GLU A 81 0.79 3.47 8.60
C GLU A 81 1.94 2.46 8.77
N GLU A 82 1.65 1.18 8.95
CA GLU A 82 2.68 0.14 9.05
C GLU A 82 3.38 -0.13 7.71
N ILE A 83 2.64 -0.13 6.58
CA ILE A 83 3.26 -0.15 5.25
C ILE A 83 4.21 1.05 5.11
N ARG A 84 3.74 2.24 5.50
CA ARG A 84 4.50 3.47 5.38
C ARG A 84 5.81 3.43 6.15
N LYS A 85 5.75 3.11 7.45
CA LYS A 85 6.95 2.98 8.30
C LYS A 85 7.96 1.98 7.74
N ARG A 86 7.47 0.87 7.18
CA ARG A 86 8.31 -0.16 6.56
C ARG A 86 9.00 0.37 5.30
N MET A 87 8.25 1.04 4.43
CA MET A 87 8.81 1.66 3.23
C MET A 87 9.84 2.73 3.59
N GLU A 88 9.55 3.59 4.58
CA GLU A 88 10.52 4.58 5.08
C GLU A 88 11.81 3.94 5.56
N LYS A 89 11.74 2.77 6.21
CA LYS A 89 12.94 2.02 6.61
C LYS A 89 13.70 1.44 5.42
N HIS A 90 13.02 0.89 4.42
CA HIS A 90 13.66 0.22 3.29
C HIS A 90 14.20 1.20 2.24
N PHE A 91 13.55 2.35 2.06
CA PHE A 91 13.96 3.40 1.13
C PHE A 91 14.67 4.56 1.85
N ALA A 92 15.13 4.37 3.08
CA ALA A 92 15.74 5.42 3.90
C ALA A 92 16.95 6.11 3.26
N GLU A 93 17.62 5.42 2.32
CA GLU A 93 18.84 5.84 1.62
C GLU A 93 18.58 6.27 0.17
N THR A 94 17.34 6.17 -0.31
CA THR A 94 16.95 6.42 -1.71
C THR A 94 15.89 7.51 -1.81
N SER A 95 15.98 8.35 -2.84
CA SER A 95 15.01 9.41 -3.15
C SER A 95 13.63 8.91 -3.59
N ASP A 96 13.49 7.61 -3.83
CA ASP A 96 12.39 7.07 -4.65
C ASP A 96 11.14 6.70 -3.85
N LEU A 97 11.16 6.92 -2.52
CA LEU A 97 10.04 6.59 -1.64
C LEU A 97 8.71 7.21 -2.10
N SER A 98 8.75 8.43 -2.65
CA SER A 98 7.54 9.10 -3.12
C SER A 98 6.91 8.39 -4.32
N GLU A 99 7.72 7.97 -5.29
CA GLU A 99 7.25 7.28 -6.49
C GLU A 99 6.70 5.90 -6.13
N VAL A 100 7.43 5.14 -5.32
CA VAL A 100 7.00 3.81 -4.84
C VAL A 100 5.73 3.91 -4.00
N TRP A 101 5.55 4.98 -3.21
CA TRP A 101 4.34 5.20 -2.43
C TRP A 101 3.11 5.47 -3.31
N GLU A 102 3.25 6.27 -4.37
CA GLU A 102 2.17 6.54 -5.31
C GLU A 102 1.77 5.26 -6.08
N GLU A 103 2.76 4.48 -6.55
CA GLU A 103 2.50 3.19 -7.21
C GLU A 103 1.78 2.21 -6.26
N MET A 104 2.22 2.13 -5.00
CA MET A 104 1.55 1.29 -3.99
C MET A 104 0.13 1.76 -3.71
N SER A 105 -0.07 3.07 -3.55
CA SER A 105 -1.39 3.65 -3.31
C SER A 105 -2.34 3.35 -4.46
N SER A 106 -1.86 3.45 -5.71
CA SER A 106 -2.62 3.11 -6.90
C SER A 106 -2.98 1.63 -6.97
N MET A 107 -2.02 0.74 -6.70
CA MET A 107 -2.24 -0.72 -6.69
C MET A 107 -3.28 -1.11 -5.61
N LEU A 108 -3.13 -0.60 -4.39
CA LEU A 108 -4.06 -0.85 -3.29
C LEU A 108 -5.48 -0.32 -3.60
N LEU A 109 -5.60 0.88 -4.17
CA LEU A 109 -6.91 1.43 -4.56
C LEU A 109 -7.60 0.58 -5.63
N SER A 110 -6.84 0.12 -6.64
CA SER A 110 -7.36 -0.75 -7.69
C SER A 110 -7.86 -2.08 -7.12
N ASP A 111 -7.04 -2.74 -6.29
CA ASP A 111 -7.42 -4.00 -5.64
C ASP A 111 -8.67 -3.81 -4.77
N TYR A 112 -8.69 -2.74 -3.96
CA TYR A 112 -9.81 -2.43 -3.06
C TYR A 112 -11.12 -2.16 -3.81
N GLU A 113 -11.05 -1.43 -4.93
CA GLU A 113 -12.22 -1.18 -5.77
C GLU A 113 -12.74 -2.49 -6.40
N GLY A 114 -11.83 -3.36 -6.86
CA GLY A 114 -12.19 -4.69 -7.35
C GLY A 114 -12.90 -5.52 -6.28
N TYR A 115 -12.35 -5.56 -5.07
CA TYR A 115 -12.94 -6.25 -3.92
C TYR A 115 -14.31 -5.69 -3.54
N SER A 116 -14.46 -4.36 -3.54
CA SER A 116 -15.74 -3.69 -3.24
C SER A 116 -16.82 -4.03 -4.29
N LYS A 117 -16.45 -4.04 -5.58
CA LYS A 117 -17.37 -4.47 -6.66
C LYS A 117 -17.80 -5.92 -6.49
N LEU A 118 -16.86 -6.83 -6.22
CA LEU A 118 -17.17 -8.24 -5.99
C LEU A 118 -18.06 -8.46 -4.77
N ALA A 119 -17.79 -7.76 -3.67
CA ALA A 119 -18.62 -7.81 -2.47
C ALA A 119 -20.06 -7.38 -2.74
N SER A 120 -20.24 -6.32 -3.53
CA SER A 120 -21.55 -5.83 -3.93
C SER A 120 -22.27 -6.82 -4.85
N GLN A 121 -21.57 -7.41 -5.82
CA GLN A 121 -22.16 -8.37 -6.77
C GLN A 121 -22.59 -9.67 -6.08
N LEU A 122 -21.71 -10.27 -5.28
CA LEU A 122 -21.93 -11.60 -4.69
C LEU A 122 -22.80 -11.58 -3.44
N TYR A 123 -22.69 -10.51 -2.63
CA TYR A 123 -23.30 -10.46 -1.30
C TYR A 123 -24.21 -9.25 -1.08
N ARG A 124 -24.37 -8.37 -2.08
CA ARG A 124 -25.04 -7.06 -1.94
C ARG A 124 -24.48 -6.28 -0.74
N TYR A 125 -23.18 -6.45 -0.48
CA TYR A 125 -22.50 -5.85 0.65
C TYR A 125 -21.71 -4.62 0.20
N ARG A 126 -21.80 -3.54 0.97
CA ARG A 126 -20.99 -2.34 0.79
C ARG A 126 -19.98 -2.26 1.91
N PHE A 127 -18.73 -1.96 1.56
CA PHE A 127 -17.69 -1.73 2.54
C PHE A 127 -18.04 -0.50 3.39
N GLU A 128 -17.70 -0.56 4.67
CA GLU A 128 -17.86 0.55 5.59
C GLU A 128 -16.96 1.73 5.16
N VAL A 129 -15.70 1.43 4.86
CA VAL A 129 -14.77 2.40 4.28
C VAL A 129 -14.93 2.41 2.77
N THR A 130 -15.21 3.57 2.22
CA THR A 130 -15.32 3.76 0.78
C THR A 130 -13.93 3.88 0.14
N THR A 131 -13.83 3.62 -1.16
CA THR A 131 -12.59 3.83 -1.93
C THR A 131 -12.11 5.28 -1.84
N GLU A 132 -13.00 6.26 -1.73
CA GLU A 132 -12.62 7.67 -1.56
C GLU A 132 -12.04 7.96 -0.17
N GLU A 133 -12.59 7.36 0.89
CA GLU A 133 -12.02 7.47 2.23
C GLU A 133 -10.64 6.81 2.30
N LEU A 134 -10.47 5.63 1.71
CA LEU A 134 -9.17 4.99 1.56
C LEU A 134 -8.18 5.91 0.84
N ARG A 135 -8.60 6.56 -0.25
CA ARG A 135 -7.78 7.52 -0.99
C ARG A 135 -7.38 8.72 -0.13
N ARG A 136 -8.27 9.22 0.74
CA ARG A 136 -7.95 10.29 1.70
C ARG A 136 -6.92 9.84 2.73
N VAL A 137 -7.04 8.62 3.26
CA VAL A 137 -6.06 8.06 4.20
C VAL A 137 -4.69 7.94 3.52
N LEU A 138 -4.61 7.37 2.32
CA LEU A 138 -3.36 7.23 1.57
C LEU A 138 -2.67 8.56 1.29
N ARG A 139 -3.44 9.58 0.88
CA ARG A 139 -2.91 10.95 0.69
C ARG A 139 -2.44 11.58 1.99
N GLY A 140 -3.19 11.40 3.08
CA GLY A 140 -2.81 11.91 4.40
C GLY A 140 -1.51 11.30 4.91
N THR A 141 -1.32 10.00 4.70
CA THR A 141 -0.08 9.30 5.07
C THR A 141 1.09 9.58 4.10
N GLY A 142 0.80 9.79 2.82
CA GLY A 142 1.81 10.08 1.79
C GLY A 142 2.33 11.53 1.78
N GLY A 143 1.50 12.50 2.19
CA GLY A 143 1.87 13.92 2.18
C GLY A 143 3.04 14.28 3.11
N ASP A 144 3.34 13.44 4.11
CA ASP A 144 4.41 13.68 5.08
C ASP A 144 5.83 13.40 4.56
N VAL A 145 5.99 12.82 3.35
CA VAL A 145 7.32 12.61 2.72
C VAL A 145 8.10 13.93 2.63
N SER A 146 7.42 15.00 2.21
CA SER A 146 8.02 16.33 2.07
C SER A 146 8.42 16.94 3.42
N ALA A 147 7.70 16.60 4.50
CA ALA A 147 7.99 17.09 5.84
C ALA A 147 9.13 16.31 6.53
N ILE A 148 9.19 14.99 6.33
CA ILE A 148 10.23 14.11 6.90
C ILE A 148 11.58 14.32 6.19
N MET A 149 11.60 14.46 4.86
CA MET A 149 12.84 14.78 4.12
C MET A 149 13.40 16.17 4.45
N ARG A 150 12.52 17.15 4.73
CA ARG A 150 12.94 18.48 5.22
C ARG A 150 13.55 18.45 6.62
N ARG A 151 13.06 17.61 7.53
CA ARG A 151 13.64 17.46 8.87
C ARG A 151 15.02 16.78 8.85
N ARG A 152 15.27 15.86 7.91
CA ARG A 152 16.57 15.18 7.77
C ARG A 152 17.63 16.03 7.06
N SER A 153 17.24 16.91 6.13
CA SER A 153 18.17 17.81 5.43
C SER A 153 18.52 19.08 6.20
N GLY A 154 17.85 19.37 7.32
CA GLY A 154 18.07 20.55 8.16
C GLY A 154 18.97 20.33 9.38
N GLY A 155 19.61 19.16 9.48
CA GLY A 155 20.35 18.73 10.66
C GLY A 155 21.87 18.79 10.53
N ASP A 156 22.45 19.92 10.09
CA ASP A 156 23.85 20.21 10.43
C ASP A 156 24.15 21.71 10.38
N LYS A 157 24.11 22.35 11.56
CA LYS A 157 25.00 23.45 11.94
C LYS A 157 25.31 23.32 13.43
N THR A 158 26.32 22.49 13.70
CA THR A 158 27.39 22.70 14.68
C THR A 158 27.27 23.94 15.59
N GLY A 159 27.36 23.69 16.90
CA GLY A 159 27.45 24.72 17.93
C GLY A 159 28.67 25.63 17.79
N GLY A 160 28.48 26.88 18.22
CA GLY A 160 29.55 27.82 18.55
C GLY A 160 29.34 28.30 19.98
N LYS A 161 30.09 27.72 20.92
CA LYS A 161 30.38 28.35 22.22
C LYS A 161 31.22 29.60 21.94
N SER A 162 30.89 30.73 22.58
CA SER A 162 31.91 31.68 23.03
C SER A 162 31.49 32.38 24.32
N PRO A 163 32.45 32.73 25.20
CA PRO A 163 32.24 33.19 26.57
C PRO A 163 32.29 34.72 26.69
N SER A 164 31.62 35.27 27.69
CA SER A 164 31.79 36.66 28.13
C SER A 164 31.56 36.69 29.64
N GLN A 165 32.63 36.61 30.43
CA GLN A 165 33.42 37.73 31.00
C GLN A 165 32.65 38.56 32.03
N SER A 166 33.23 38.54 33.23
CA SER A 166 32.91 39.30 34.43
C SER A 166 32.91 40.80 34.21
N ASN A 167 32.03 41.48 34.94
CA ASN A 167 32.38 42.66 35.74
C ASN A 167 31.44 42.73 36.95
#